data_AF-A0AAV6BEE2-F1
#
_entry.id   AF-A0AAV6BEE2-F1
#
_cell.length_a   1.000
_cell.length_b   1.000
_cell.length_c   1.000
_cell.angle_alpha   90.00
_cell.angle_beta   90.00
_cell.angle_gamma   90.00
#
_symmetry.space_group_name_H-M   'P 1'
#
loop_
_entity.id
_entity.type
_entity.pdbx_description
1 polymer ?
#
loop_
_entity_poly.entity_id
_entity_poly.type
_entity_poly.pdbx_seq_one_letter_code
_entity_poly.pdbx_strand_id
1 'polypeptide(L)'
;AWFHLDPPRHLQHFGRASLERALSDAGFRIERTRTLSWEQNVYGVAQSVLNAMGFPRDEYYEVLKGNRSLWTSPRLVLELVLMAALLPAAFLFALLEASLGRGGTLECLARREGQGRG
;
A
#
# COMPACT_ATOMS: atom_id res chain seq x y z
N ALA A 1 -3.44 5.41 10.02
CA ALA A 1 -2.99 5.25 8.62
C ALA A 1 -4.17 4.75 7.78
N TRP A 2 -3.98 4.57 6.47
CA TRP A 2 -4.93 3.86 5.61
C TRP A 2 -4.22 2.65 5.02
N PHE A 3 -4.81 1.47 5.19
CA PHE A 3 -4.35 0.25 4.53
C PHE A 3 -5.40 -0.25 3.54
N HIS A 4 -4.96 -0.95 2.50
CA HIS A 4 -5.77 -1.23 1.32
C HIS A 4 -7.03 -2.06 1.57
N LEU A 5 -7.06 -2.82 2.67
CA LEU A 5 -8.22 -3.62 3.09
C LEU A 5 -9.06 -2.92 4.18
N ASP A 6 -8.73 -1.68 4.52
CA ASP A 6 -9.56 -0.87 5.40
C ASP A 6 -10.83 -0.38 4.71
N PRO A 7 -11.92 -0.13 5.48
CA PRO A 7 -13.13 0.46 4.93
C PRO A 7 -12.84 1.75 4.13
N PRO A 8 -13.53 1.97 2.99
CA PRO A 8 -13.28 3.13 2.14
C PRO A 8 -13.70 4.41 2.86
N ARG A 9 -12.73 5.16 3.36
CA ARG A 9 -12.92 6.49 3.98
C ARG A 9 -12.74 7.64 2.99
N HIS A 10 -12.28 7.34 1.78
CA HIS A 10 -12.07 8.30 0.71
C HIS A 10 -13.34 8.42 -0.14
N LEU A 11 -13.85 9.65 -0.29
CA LEU A 11 -15.02 9.92 -1.13
C LEU A 11 -14.69 9.82 -2.64
N GLN A 12 -13.44 10.14 -3.00
CA GLN A 12 -12.93 10.06 -4.37
C GLN A 12 -11.47 9.60 -4.34
N HIS A 13 -11.10 8.72 -5.27
CA HIS A 13 -9.73 8.26 -5.49
C HIS A 13 -9.49 8.13 -7.00
N PHE A 14 -8.27 8.42 -7.45
CA PHE A 14 -7.92 8.14 -8.84
C PHE A 14 -7.91 6.62 -9.06
N GLY A 15 -8.68 6.17 -10.05
CA GLY A 15 -8.48 4.87 -10.67
C GLY A 15 -7.40 4.95 -11.75
N ARG A 16 -7.02 3.77 -12.27
CA ARG A 16 -6.06 3.63 -13.38
C ARG A 16 -6.37 4.60 -14.52
N ALA A 17 -7.57 4.49 -15.12
CA ALA A 17 -7.93 5.29 -16.29
C ALA A 17 -7.88 6.80 -16.02
N SER A 18 -8.36 7.25 -14.86
CA SER A 18 -8.34 8.68 -14.51
C SER A 18 -6.94 9.21 -14.25
N LEU A 19 -6.06 8.41 -13.63
CA LEU A 19 -4.67 8.81 -13.38
C LEU A 19 -3.88 8.85 -14.69
N GLU A 20 -4.06 7.83 -15.53
CA GLU A 20 -3.40 7.75 -16.83
C GLU A 20 -3.84 8.93 -17.72
N ARG A 21 -5.14 9.26 -17.73
CA ARG A 21 -5.65 10.44 -18.44
C ARG A 21 -5.03 11.74 -17.94
N ALA A 22 -5.00 11.95 -16.62
CA ALA A 22 -4.44 13.16 -16.03
C ALA A 22 -2.95 13.35 -16.37
N LEU A 23 -2.17 12.26 -16.39
CA LEU A 23 -0.76 12.29 -16.80
C LEU A 23 -0.59 12.64 -18.27
N SER A 24 -1.41 12.05 -19.15
CA SER A 24 -1.37 12.35 -20.58
C SER A 24 -1.77 13.80 -20.88
N ASP A 25 -2.84 14.31 -20.25
CA ASP A 25 -3.27 15.70 -20.41
C ASP A 25 -2.20 16.70 -19.90
N ALA A 26 -1.34 16.28 -18.97
CA ALA A 26 -0.19 17.05 -18.48
C ALA A 26 1.08 16.92 -19.35
N GLY A 27 1.03 16.23 -20.50
CA GLY A 27 2.16 16.06 -21.41
C GLY A 27 3.16 14.98 -21.01
N PHE A 28 2.72 13.98 -20.24
CA PHE A 28 3.51 12.81 -19.89
C PHE A 28 3.08 11.59 -20.70
N ARG A 29 4.08 10.83 -21.16
CA ARG A 29 3.89 9.50 -21.72
C ARG A 29 4.10 8.46 -20.63
N ILE A 30 3.12 7.57 -20.45
CA ILE A 30 3.18 6.50 -19.45
C ILE A 30 4.03 5.37 -20.00
N GLU A 31 5.07 5.00 -19.25
CA GLU A 31 5.99 3.92 -19.64
C GLU A 31 5.60 2.61 -18.96
N ARG A 32 5.08 2.69 -17.74
CA ARG A 32 4.70 1.51 -16.96
C ARG A 32 3.68 1.86 -15.91
N THR A 33 2.75 0.93 -15.68
CA THR A 33 1.85 0.97 -14.53
C THR A 33 1.95 -0.34 -13.76
N ARG A 34 1.96 -0.26 -12.43
CA ARG A 34 1.99 -1.40 -11.51
C ARG A 34 0.96 -1.21 -10.41
N THR A 35 0.52 -2.32 -9.82
CA THR A 35 -0.37 -2.31 -8.65
C THR A 35 0.25 -3.00 -7.44
N LEU A 36 1.58 -2.97 -7.36
CA LEU A 36 2.34 -3.66 -6.33
C LEU A 36 3.51 -2.80 -5.86
N SER A 37 3.43 -2.34 -4.61
CA SER A 37 4.56 -1.95 -3.78
C SER A 37 4.77 -3.06 -2.76
N TRP A 38 5.98 -3.60 -2.72
CA TRP A 38 6.31 -4.67 -1.78
C TRP A 38 6.16 -4.20 -0.33
N GLU A 39 6.53 -2.96 -0.06
CA GLU A 39 6.44 -2.34 1.25
C GLU A 39 4.98 -2.11 1.63
N GLN A 40 4.20 -1.42 0.78
CA GLN A 40 2.85 -0.99 1.15
C GLN A 40 1.81 -2.11 1.06
N ASN A 41 1.86 -2.97 0.03
CA ASN A 41 0.86 -4.01 -0.14
C ASN A 41 1.03 -5.10 0.93
N VAL A 42 2.25 -5.63 1.10
CA VAL A 42 2.50 -6.73 2.04
C VAL A 42 2.25 -6.28 3.47
N TYR A 43 2.79 -5.13 3.86
CA TYR A 43 2.54 -4.58 5.20
C TYR A 43 1.05 -4.26 5.40
N GLY A 44 0.40 -3.65 4.41
CA GLY A 44 -1.00 -3.27 4.49
C GLY A 44 -1.93 -4.46 4.71
N VAL A 45 -1.67 -5.60 4.06
CA VAL A 45 -2.44 -6.84 4.29
C VAL A 45 -2.27 -7.33 5.72
N ALA A 46 -1.02 -7.49 6.18
CA ALA A 46 -0.75 -8.02 7.52
C ALA A 46 -1.28 -7.09 8.64
N GLN A 47 -1.10 -5.77 8.50
CA GLN A 47 -1.65 -4.79 9.46
C GLN A 47 -3.19 -4.76 9.45
N SER A 48 -3.81 -4.93 8.28
CA SER A 48 -5.28 -5.01 8.20
C SER A 48 -5.82 -6.25 8.92
N VAL A 49 -5.10 -7.38 8.87
CA VAL A 49 -5.45 -8.58 9.65
C VAL A 49 -5.35 -8.32 11.15
N LEU A 50 -4.27 -7.67 11.62
CA LEU A 50 -4.16 -7.28 13.05
C LEU A 50 -5.33 -6.38 13.48
N ASN A 51 -5.65 -5.36 12.67
CA ASN A 51 -6.79 -4.47 12.92
C ASN A 51 -8.10 -5.26 13.00
N ALA A 52 -8.32 -6.23 12.11
CA ALA A 52 -9.52 -7.06 12.07
C ALA A 52 -9.62 -8.04 13.26
N MET A 53 -8.49 -8.48 13.82
CA MET A 53 -8.45 -9.31 15.04
C MET A 53 -8.77 -8.53 16.32
N GLY A 54 -8.99 -7.22 16.25
CA GLY A 54 -9.36 -6.38 17.39
C GLY A 54 -8.18 -5.77 18.14
N PHE A 55 -6.96 -5.86 17.60
CA PHE A 55 -5.85 -5.05 18.10
C PHE A 55 -6.14 -3.55 17.88
N PRO A 56 -5.56 -2.65 18.70
CA PRO A 56 -5.75 -1.24 18.48
C PRO A 56 -5.28 -0.85 17.08
N ARG A 57 -6.13 -0.07 16.41
CA ARG A 57 -5.98 0.19 14.98
C ARG A 57 -4.65 0.87 14.68
N ASP A 58 -3.91 0.29 13.73
CA ASP A 58 -2.62 0.77 13.22
C ASP A 58 -1.55 0.90 14.31
N GLU A 59 -1.68 0.18 15.41
CA GLU A 59 -0.81 0.36 16.58
C GLU A 59 0.65 -0.03 16.28
N TYR A 60 0.86 -1.20 15.67
CA TYR A 60 2.20 -1.59 15.22
C TYR A 60 2.80 -0.62 14.17
N TYR A 61 1.98 0.10 13.41
CA TYR A 61 2.46 1.13 12.49
C TYR A 61 3.03 2.35 13.22
N GLU A 62 2.52 2.70 14.40
CA GLU A 62 3.14 3.74 15.24
C GLU A 62 4.53 3.33 15.74
N VAL A 63 4.77 2.04 15.96
CA VAL A 63 6.10 1.51 16.27
C VAL A 63 7.02 1.66 15.06
N LEU A 64 6.56 1.30 13.86
CA LEU A 64 7.34 1.42 12.62
C LEU A 64 7.73 2.88 12.30
N LYS A 65 6.85 3.83 12.62
CA LYS A 65 7.13 5.28 12.48
C LYS A 65 8.10 5.82 13.54
N GLY A 66 8.46 5.02 14.55
CA GLY A 66 9.27 5.46 15.69
C GLY A 66 8.51 6.32 16.71
N ASN A 67 7.19 6.43 16.59
CA ASN A 67 6.35 7.19 17.53
C ASN A 67 6.12 6.42 18.85
N ARG A 68 6.39 5.12 18.87
CA ARG A 68 6.25 4.26 20.03
C ARG A 68 7.38 3.22 20.06
N SER A 69 7.82 2.85 21.25
CA SER A 69 8.76 1.75 21.44
C SER A 69 8.04 0.41 21.44
N LEU A 70 8.65 -0.59 20.81
CA LEU A 70 8.19 -2.00 20.86
C LEU A 70 8.08 -2.50 22.31
N TRP A 71 8.94 -1.99 23.20
CA TRP A 71 9.04 -2.43 24.59
C TRP A 71 8.04 -1.75 25.52
N THR A 72 7.20 -0.84 25.01
CA THR A 72 6.19 -0.15 25.81
C THR A 72 5.07 -1.08 26.30
N SER A 73 4.82 -2.20 25.63
CA SER A 73 3.80 -3.17 26.01
C SER A 73 4.10 -4.57 25.47
N PRO A 74 3.86 -5.65 26.24
CA PRO A 74 4.00 -7.02 25.73
C PRO A 74 3.08 -7.30 24.53
N ARG A 75 1.97 -6.57 24.40
CA ARG A 75 1.08 -6.65 23.23
C ARG A 75 1.79 -6.28 21.93
N LEU A 76 2.66 -5.27 21.94
CA LEU A 76 3.40 -4.86 20.75
C LEU A 76 4.40 -5.92 20.29
N VAL A 77 4.99 -6.64 21.24
CA VAL A 77 5.84 -7.80 20.94
C VAL A 77 5.02 -8.93 20.32
N LEU A 78 3.81 -9.18 20.84
CA LEU A 78 2.88 -10.13 20.24
C LEU A 78 2.46 -9.68 18.82
N GLU A 79 2.16 -8.41 18.60
CA GLU A 79 1.86 -7.85 17.28
C GLU A 79 3.03 -8.02 16.32
N LEU A 80 4.28 -7.82 16.75
CA LEU A 80 5.48 -8.11 15.94
C LEU A 80 5.54 -9.59 15.53
N VAL A 81 5.33 -10.51 16.49
CA VAL A 81 5.38 -11.96 16.21
C VAL A 81 4.28 -12.35 15.23
N LEU A 82 3.05 -11.86 15.44
CA LEU A 82 1.92 -12.11 14.53
C LEU A 82 2.17 -11.49 13.15
N MET A 83 2.68 -10.26 13.10
CA MET A 83 3.07 -9.59 11.85
C MET A 83 4.07 -10.45 11.08
N ALA A 84 5.14 -10.90 11.74
CA ALA A 84 6.16 -11.76 11.14
C ALA A 84 5.58 -13.10 10.66
N ALA A 85 4.67 -13.70 11.42
CA ALA A 85 3.98 -14.93 11.04
C ALA A 85 3.03 -14.75 9.84
N LEU A 86 2.41 -13.57 9.72
CA LEU A 86 1.50 -13.23 8.63
C LEU A 86 2.23 -12.84 7.33
N LEU A 87 3.50 -12.42 7.40
CA LEU A 87 4.25 -11.95 6.23
C LEU A 87 4.24 -12.90 5.02
N PRO A 88 4.45 -14.22 5.15
CA PRO A 88 4.43 -15.12 4.00
C PRO A 88 3.04 -15.16 3.31
N ALA A 89 1.97 -15.20 4.10
CA ALA A 89 0.61 -15.18 3.57
C ALA A 89 0.28 -13.83 2.93
N ALA A 90 0.68 -12.73 3.58
CA ALA A 90 0.50 -11.38 3.06
C ALA A 90 1.26 -11.16 1.74
N PHE A 91 2.46 -11.73 1.61
CA PHE A 91 3.25 -11.70 0.38
C PHE A 91 2.52 -12.42 -0.76
N LEU A 92 2.04 -13.64 -0.52
CA LEU A 92 1.30 -14.41 -1.52
C LEU A 92 0.01 -13.69 -1.92
N PHE A 93 -0.73 -13.15 -0.95
CA PHE A 93 -1.94 -12.40 -1.21
C PHE A 93 -1.67 -11.15 -2.06
N ALA A 94 -0.66 -10.35 -1.69
CA ALA A 94 -0.27 -9.17 -2.45
C ALA A 94 0.15 -9.51 -3.89
N LEU A 95 0.86 -10.63 -4.08
CA LEU A 95 1.25 -11.11 -5.42
C LEU A 95 0.02 -11.51 -6.25
N LEU A 96 -0.93 -12.23 -5.64
CA LEU A 96 -2.18 -12.61 -6.30
C LEU A 96 -2.99 -11.38 -6.71
N GLU A 97 -3.24 -10.42 -5.81
CA GLU A 97 -3.95 -9.19 -6.14
C GLU A 97 -3.25 -8.40 -7.26
N ALA A 98 -1.92 -8.30 -7.20
CA ALA A 98 -1.13 -7.62 -8.21
C ALA A 98 -1.21 -8.29 -9.57
N SER A 99 -1.18 -9.62 -9.62
CA SER A 99 -1.32 -10.39 -10.87
C SER A 99 -2.70 -10.20 -11.52
N LEU A 100 -3.73 -9.93 -10.73
CA LEU A 100 -5.07 -9.57 -11.20
C LEU A 100 -5.20 -8.08 -11.56
N GLY A 101 -4.15 -7.28 -11.36
CA GLY A 101 -4.16 -5.83 -11.55
C GLY A 101 -5.03 -5.08 -10.54
N ARG A 102 -5.32 -5.71 -9.40
CA ARG A 102 -6.21 -5.22 -8.33
C ARG A 102 -5.49 -4.96 -7.01
N GLY A 103 -4.16 -4.92 -7.02
CA GLY A 103 -3.41 -4.64 -5.81
C GLY A 103 -3.72 -3.25 -5.25
N GLY A 104 -3.52 -3.10 -3.94
CA GLY A 104 -3.94 -1.91 -3.21
C GLY A 104 -3.27 -0.60 -3.61
N THR A 105 -2.11 -0.65 -4.27
CA THR A 105 -1.41 0.53 -4.77
C THR A 105 -1.62 0.72 -6.27
N LEU A 106 -1.41 1.95 -6.74
CA LEU A 106 -1.31 2.26 -8.17
C LEU A 106 -0.08 3.13 -8.40
N GLU A 107 0.96 2.55 -9.00
CA GLU A 107 2.21 3.22 -9.35
C GLU A 107 2.28 3.42 -10.86
N CYS A 108 2.44 4.67 -11.30
CA CYS A 108 2.61 5.04 -12.70
C CYS A 108 4.00 5.66 -12.89
N LEU A 109 4.84 5.01 -13.69
CA LEU A 109 6.08 5.59 -14.19
C LEU A 109 5.77 6.31 -15.50
N ALA A 110 5.97 7.61 -15.52
CA ALA A 110 5.72 8.44 -16.68
C ALA A 110 6.93 9.33 -16.98
N ARG A 111 7.16 9.58 -18.27
CA ARG A 111 8.22 10.44 -18.77
C ARG A 111 7.59 11.63 -19.46
N ARG A 112 8.11 12.82 -19.18
CA ARG A 112 7.69 14.02 -19.93
C ARG A 112 8.06 13.83 -21.39
N GLU A 113 7.09 13.97 -22.27
CA GLU A 113 7.37 13.97 -23.70
C GLU A 113 8.17 15.23 -23.99
N GLY A 114 9.42 15.07 -24.40
CA GLY A 114 10.30 16.21 -24.65
C GLY A 114 9.65 17.11 -25.69
N GLN A 115 9.46 18.39 -25.37
CA GLN A 115 9.18 19.38 -26.39
C GLN A 115 10.29 19.26 -27.42
N GLY A 116 9.96 18.74 -28.60
CA GLY A 116 10.89 18.73 -29.72
C GLY A 116 11.40 20.15 -29.87
N ARG A 117 12.71 20.34 -29.68
CA ARG A 117 13.41 21.52 -30.16
C ARG A 117 13.36 21.44 -31.68
N GLY A 118 12.29 22.00 -32.25
CA GLY A 118 12.28 22.52 -33.62
C GLY A 118 13.05 23.82 -33.68
#